data_AF-A0A2K3V2V3-F1
#
_entry.id   AF-A0A2K3V2V3-F1
#
_cell.length_a   1.000
_cell.length_b   1.000
_cell.length_c   1.000
_cell.angle_alpha   90.00
_cell.angle_beta   90.00
_cell.angle_gamma   90.00
#
_symmetry.space_group_name_H-M   'P 1'
#
loop_
_entity.id
_entity.type
_entity.pdbx_description
1 polymer ?
#
loop_
_entity_poly.entity_id
_entity_poly.type
_entity_poly.pdbx_seq_one_letter_code
_entity_poly.pdbx_strand_id
1 'polypeptide(L)'
;MLALAALTALVGAQGAAPPRPYYPYLPGERWTYSSGESQVVGASVVHRGVKVTPVSHQYGSTTYTQDLLELRADGSVWLRGVNAGGRLTWFTAPLNVYPPGPLSPGMAWTSGSSTFRLASHVTGMSALRLSAGTFNALSIRTDTTAGGRVSTQTTYFVPTLGIVRYLAGDGSVVDLQR
;
A
#
# COMPACT_ATOMS: atom_id res chain seq x y z
N MET A 1 -58.73 19.87 -30.93
CA MET A 1 -57.94 18.89 -30.17
C MET A 1 -56.48 19.07 -30.53
N LEU A 2 -55.68 19.68 -29.66
CA LEU A 2 -54.22 19.63 -29.75
C LEU A 2 -53.72 19.14 -28.39
N ALA A 3 -53.18 17.93 -28.34
CA ALA A 3 -52.49 17.39 -27.18
C ALA A 3 -50.99 17.63 -27.37
N LEU A 4 -50.41 18.43 -26.47
CA LEU A 4 -48.99 18.71 -26.40
C LEU A 4 -48.34 17.66 -25.50
N ALA A 5 -47.57 16.72 -26.07
CA ALA A 5 -46.81 15.73 -25.31
C ALA A 5 -45.41 16.30 -25.00
N ALA A 6 -45.15 16.63 -23.75
CA ALA A 6 -43.85 17.02 -23.25
C ALA A 6 -43.00 15.76 -22.97
N LEU A 7 -41.89 15.62 -23.68
CA LEU A 7 -40.92 14.54 -23.47
C LEU A 7 -39.83 15.03 -22.50
N THR A 8 -39.92 14.63 -21.23
CA THR A 8 -38.90 14.85 -20.21
C THR A 8 -37.77 13.85 -20.38
N ALA A 9 -36.61 14.31 -20.87
CA ALA A 9 -35.40 13.51 -20.91
C ALA A 9 -34.78 13.40 -19.50
N LEU A 10 -34.85 12.20 -18.92
CA LEU A 10 -34.09 11.83 -17.72
C LEU A 10 -32.60 11.71 -18.12
N VAL A 11 -31.82 12.76 -17.88
CA VAL A 11 -30.35 12.65 -17.93
C VAL A 11 -29.90 11.96 -16.65
N GLY A 12 -29.62 10.67 -16.75
CA GLY A 12 -29.01 9.91 -15.66
C GLY A 12 -27.65 10.49 -15.33
N ALA A 13 -27.51 11.03 -14.12
CA ALA A 13 -26.22 11.46 -13.58
C ALA A 13 -25.32 10.22 -13.43
N GLN A 14 -24.45 9.99 -14.41
CA GLN A 14 -23.35 9.04 -14.28
C GLN A 14 -22.36 9.64 -13.28
N GLY A 15 -22.50 9.26 -12.01
CA GLY A 15 -21.54 9.64 -10.98
C GLY A 15 -20.17 9.10 -11.36
N ALA A 16 -19.20 9.99 -11.60
CA ALA A 16 -17.82 9.61 -11.79
C ALA A 16 -17.35 8.85 -10.54
N ALA A 17 -16.74 7.67 -10.74
CA ALA A 17 -16.09 6.97 -9.65
C ALA A 17 -15.05 7.92 -9.02
N PRO A 18 -14.96 8.00 -7.68
CA PRO A 18 -13.98 8.86 -7.04
C PRO A 18 -12.57 8.50 -7.53
N PRO A 19 -11.68 9.49 -7.68
CA PRO A 19 -10.31 9.22 -8.13
C PRO A 19 -9.64 8.24 -7.17
N ARG A 20 -8.97 7.23 -7.73
CA ARG A 20 -8.25 6.24 -6.93
C ARG A 20 -7.09 6.91 -6.18
N PRO A 21 -6.86 6.53 -4.92
CA PRO A 21 -5.73 7.06 -4.18
C PRO A 21 -4.41 6.59 -4.79
N TYR A 22 -3.37 7.41 -4.65
CA TYR A 22 -2.04 7.07 -5.18
C TYR A 22 -1.49 5.79 -4.56
N TYR A 23 -1.74 5.56 -3.26
CA TYR A 23 -1.47 4.30 -2.56
C TYR A 23 -2.80 3.54 -2.37
N PRO A 24 -2.88 2.23 -2.66
CA PRO A 24 -4.13 1.47 -2.48
C PRO A 24 -4.43 1.27 -1.00
N TYR A 25 -5.62 1.66 -0.56
CA TYR A 25 -6.07 1.56 0.82
C TYR A 25 -7.60 1.57 0.96
N LEU A 26 -8.34 1.29 -0.12
CA LEU A 26 -9.80 1.25 -0.03
C LEU A 26 -10.23 -0.03 0.69
N PRO A 27 -11.13 0.05 1.69
CA PRO A 27 -11.64 -1.12 2.38
C PRO A 27 -12.18 -2.18 1.40
N GLY A 28 -11.80 -3.43 1.60
CA GLY A 28 -12.16 -4.55 0.75
C GLY A 28 -11.20 -4.80 -0.41
N GLU A 29 -10.24 -3.90 -0.68
CA GLU A 29 -9.17 -4.20 -1.62
C GLU A 29 -8.35 -5.40 -1.14
N ARG A 30 -8.03 -6.27 -2.09
CA ARG A 30 -7.28 -7.51 -1.87
C ARG A 30 -6.37 -7.77 -3.04
N TRP A 31 -5.17 -8.24 -2.74
CA TRP A 31 -4.24 -8.75 -3.74
C TRP A 31 -3.52 -9.98 -3.20
N THR A 32 -3.15 -10.90 -4.10
CA THR A 32 -2.46 -12.15 -3.77
C THR A 32 -1.13 -12.22 -4.51
N TYR A 33 -0.10 -12.66 -3.79
CA TYR A 33 1.25 -12.84 -4.31
C TYR A 33 1.61 -14.31 -4.52
N SER A 34 2.67 -14.55 -5.29
CA SER A 34 3.18 -15.88 -5.61
C SER A 34 3.70 -16.68 -4.42
N SER A 35 3.96 -16.02 -3.28
CA SER A 35 4.24 -16.68 -2.00
C SER A 35 3.01 -17.38 -1.39
N GLY A 36 1.81 -17.13 -1.92
CA GLY A 36 0.55 -17.52 -1.30
C GLY A 36 0.01 -16.48 -0.31
N GLU A 37 0.76 -15.41 -0.04
CA GLU A 37 0.30 -14.30 0.78
C GLU A 37 -0.83 -13.54 0.07
N SER A 38 -1.90 -13.25 0.81
CA SER A 38 -2.91 -12.28 0.43
C SER A 38 -2.88 -11.11 1.38
N GLN A 39 -2.84 -9.89 0.85
CA GLN A 39 -3.03 -8.69 1.65
C GLN A 39 -4.46 -8.20 1.48
N VAL A 40 -5.10 -7.83 2.59
CA VAL A 40 -6.51 -7.43 2.63
C VAL A 40 -6.64 -6.14 3.41
N VAL A 41 -7.19 -5.11 2.76
CA VAL A 41 -7.48 -3.83 3.38
C VAL A 41 -8.80 -3.90 4.12
N GLY A 42 -8.77 -3.66 5.43
CA GLY A 42 -9.97 -3.59 6.26
C GLY A 42 -10.58 -2.18 6.32
N ALA A 43 -11.76 -2.08 6.91
CA ALA A 43 -12.36 -0.78 7.23
C ALA A 43 -11.49 -0.02 8.23
N SER A 44 -11.38 1.31 8.08
CA SER A 44 -10.66 2.13 9.04
C SER A 44 -11.31 2.06 10.43
N VAL A 45 -10.48 1.97 11.46
CA VAL A 45 -10.88 1.95 12.87
C VAL A 45 -10.15 3.03 13.64
N VAL A 46 -10.72 3.51 14.75
CA VAL A 46 -10.00 4.40 15.66
C VAL A 46 -9.29 3.55 16.70
N HIS A 47 -7.96 3.68 16.77
CA HIS A 47 -7.13 3.03 17.78
C HIS A 47 -6.28 4.09 18.48
N ARG A 48 -6.35 4.15 19.82
CA ARG A 48 -5.63 5.16 20.63
C ARG A 48 -5.83 6.60 20.12
N GLY A 49 -7.06 6.93 19.70
CA GLY A 49 -7.42 8.25 19.17
C GLY A 49 -6.96 8.53 17.73
N VAL A 50 -6.29 7.59 17.06
CA VAL A 50 -5.84 7.73 15.67
C VAL A 50 -6.70 6.86 14.76
N LYS A 51 -7.21 7.43 13.66
CA LYS A 51 -7.87 6.65 12.60
C LYS A 51 -6.80 5.89 11.81
N VAL A 52 -6.87 4.56 11.83
CA VAL A 52 -5.96 3.67 11.11
C VAL A 52 -6.72 2.74 10.19
N THR A 53 -6.16 2.45 9.03
CA THR A 53 -6.62 1.46 8.07
C THR A 53 -5.78 0.19 8.23
N PRO A 54 -6.38 -0.92 8.68
CA PRO A 54 -5.66 -2.18 8.85
C PRO A 54 -5.40 -2.85 7.49
N VAL A 55 -4.18 -3.32 7.25
CA VAL A 55 -3.83 -4.18 6.11
C VAL A 55 -3.39 -5.53 6.67
N SER A 56 -4.18 -6.57 6.42
CA SER A 56 -3.95 -7.91 6.96
C SER A 56 -3.15 -8.74 5.98
N HIS A 57 -2.08 -9.38 6.44
CA HIS A 57 -1.25 -10.30 5.67
C HIS A 57 -1.66 -11.73 6.00
N GLN A 58 -2.23 -12.42 5.03
CA GLN A 58 -2.89 -13.71 5.20
C GLN A 58 -2.22 -14.81 4.36
N TYR A 59 -2.13 -16.02 4.91
CA TYR A 59 -1.88 -17.23 4.11
C TYR A 59 -3.09 -18.14 4.30
N GLY A 60 -3.82 -18.38 3.21
CA GLY A 60 -5.16 -18.97 3.29
C GLY A 60 -6.12 -18.07 4.07
N SER A 61 -6.79 -18.61 5.08
CA SER A 61 -7.70 -17.87 5.98
C SER A 61 -7.03 -17.30 7.23
N THR A 62 -5.73 -17.55 7.41
CA THR A 62 -5.01 -17.20 8.63
C THR A 62 -4.30 -15.86 8.45
N THR A 63 -4.64 -14.87 9.27
CA THR A 63 -3.89 -13.60 9.37
C THR A 63 -2.65 -13.81 10.24
N TYR A 64 -1.47 -13.56 9.68
CA TYR A 64 -0.19 -13.68 10.40
C TYR A 64 0.24 -12.36 11.00
N THR A 65 0.13 -11.29 10.20
CA THR A 65 0.40 -9.92 10.63
C THR A 65 -0.70 -8.98 10.13
N GLN A 66 -0.83 -7.85 10.79
CA GLN A 66 -1.69 -6.76 10.35
C GLN A 66 -1.01 -5.42 10.61
N ASP A 67 -0.78 -4.68 9.54
CA ASP A 67 -0.26 -3.32 9.59
C ASP A 67 -1.40 -2.34 9.89
N LEU A 68 -1.16 -1.39 10.79
CA LEU A 68 -2.11 -0.32 11.11
C LEU A 68 -1.61 0.98 10.48
N LEU A 69 -2.16 1.34 9.32
CA LEU A 69 -1.73 2.48 8.53
C LEU A 69 -2.55 3.73 8.85
N GLU A 70 -1.88 4.82 9.24
CA GLU A 70 -2.48 6.15 9.25
C GLU A 70 -2.29 6.79 7.86
N LEU A 71 -3.42 7.11 7.24
CA LEU A 71 -3.48 7.86 6.00
C LEU A 71 -3.68 9.33 6.33
N ARG A 72 -2.74 10.18 5.93
CA ARG A 72 -2.80 11.61 6.24
C ARG A 72 -3.36 12.41 5.07
N ALA A 73 -3.88 13.61 5.38
CA ALA A 73 -4.53 14.48 4.40
C ALA A 73 -3.57 14.98 3.30
N ASP A 74 -2.26 14.99 3.56
CA ASP A 74 -1.23 15.30 2.56
C ASP A 74 -0.96 14.13 1.59
N GLY A 75 -1.63 12.99 1.75
CA GLY A 75 -1.45 11.80 0.93
C GLY A 75 -0.31 10.87 1.37
N SER A 76 0.35 11.17 2.48
CA SER A 76 1.38 10.28 3.06
C SER A 76 0.78 9.09 3.82
N VAL A 77 1.54 8.00 3.86
CA VAL A 77 1.15 6.74 4.51
C VAL A 77 2.12 6.42 5.64
N TRP A 78 1.61 6.24 6.85
CA TRP A 78 2.41 6.05 8.05
C TRP A 78 2.01 4.77 8.77
N LEU A 79 2.97 3.94 9.13
CA LEU A 79 2.75 2.76 9.97
C LEU A 79 2.72 3.17 11.44
N ARG A 80 1.55 3.02 12.07
CA ARG A 80 1.32 3.32 13.49
C ARG A 80 1.57 2.12 14.39
N GLY A 81 1.36 0.92 13.88
CA GLY A 81 1.65 -0.30 14.60
C GLY A 81 1.52 -1.54 13.74
N VAL A 82 2.01 -2.64 14.27
CA VAL A 82 1.90 -3.97 13.67
C VAL A 82 1.32 -4.90 14.72
N ASN A 83 0.24 -5.59 14.38
CA ASN A 83 -0.25 -6.72 15.14
C ASN A 83 0.35 -8.00 14.55
N ALA A 84 1.11 -8.74 15.34
CA ALA A 84 1.72 -10.00 14.91
C ALA A 84 1.61 -11.02 16.04
N GLY A 85 1.10 -12.22 15.74
CA GLY A 85 0.93 -13.28 16.74
C GLY A 85 0.06 -12.85 17.93
N GLY A 86 -0.96 -12.00 17.71
CA GLY A 86 -1.84 -11.48 18.76
C GLY A 86 -1.23 -10.37 19.61
N ARG A 87 0.01 -9.94 19.33
CA ARG A 87 0.68 -8.84 20.03
C ARG A 87 0.73 -7.61 19.15
N LEU A 88 0.15 -6.51 19.65
CA LEU A 88 0.28 -5.20 19.02
C LEU A 88 1.58 -4.51 19.47
N THR A 89 2.45 -4.23 18.51
CA THR A 89 3.54 -3.27 18.65
C THR A 89 3.07 -1.91 18.12
N TRP A 90 2.98 -0.92 19.00
CA TRP A 90 2.60 0.45 18.64
C TRP A 90 3.84 1.34 18.62
N PHE A 91 4.05 2.07 17.51
CA PHE A 91 5.19 2.96 17.37
C PHE A 91 4.89 4.32 18.00
N THR A 92 5.70 4.74 18.99
CA THR A 92 5.60 6.09 19.58
C THR A 92 5.84 7.17 18.53
N ALA A 93 6.86 6.99 17.69
CA ALA A 93 7.08 7.77 16.48
C ALA A 93 6.63 6.91 15.28
N PRO A 94 5.55 7.28 14.56
CA PRO A 94 5.06 6.49 13.43
C PRO A 94 6.12 6.42 12.33
N LEU A 95 6.15 5.31 11.61
CA LEU A 95 7.11 5.10 10.53
C LEU A 95 6.50 5.60 9.23
N ASN A 96 7.13 6.59 8.58
CA ASN A 96 6.74 6.97 7.23
C ASN A 96 7.05 5.81 6.27
N VAL A 97 5.98 5.17 5.75
CA VAL A 97 6.07 4.10 4.74
C VAL A 97 6.24 4.73 3.38
N TYR A 98 5.37 5.71 3.07
CA TYR A 98 5.45 6.49 1.85
C TYR A 98 5.19 7.98 2.10
N PRO A 99 6.07 8.87 1.60
CA PRO A 99 5.81 10.31 1.62
C PRO A 99 4.64 10.65 0.68
N PRO A 100 4.15 11.90 0.71
CA PRO A 100 3.17 12.37 -0.28
C PRO A 100 3.61 12.02 -1.71
N GLY A 101 2.70 11.41 -2.47
CA GLY A 101 2.94 11.17 -3.90
C GLY A 101 2.80 12.45 -4.73
N PRO A 102 3.15 12.40 -6.04
CA PRO A 102 3.73 11.25 -6.73
C PRO A 102 5.22 11.05 -6.37
N LEU A 103 5.64 9.79 -6.36
CA LEU A 103 7.05 9.45 -6.18
C LEU A 103 7.79 9.52 -7.53
N SER A 104 9.08 9.87 -7.49
CA SER A 104 9.93 9.94 -8.67
C SER A 104 11.34 9.36 -8.41
N PRO A 105 12.03 8.85 -9.44
CA PRO A 105 13.42 8.40 -9.31
C PRO A 105 14.32 9.45 -8.64
N GLY A 106 15.16 9.01 -7.71
CA GLY A 106 16.05 9.86 -6.91
C GLY A 106 15.44 10.36 -5.59
N MET A 107 14.12 10.22 -5.38
CA MET A 107 13.52 10.51 -4.08
C MET A 107 13.99 9.53 -3.01
N ALA A 108 14.29 10.04 -1.83
CA ALA A 108 14.69 9.27 -0.66
C ALA A 108 13.96 9.74 0.59
N TRP A 109 13.71 8.83 1.53
CA TRP A 109 13.22 9.17 2.85
C TRP A 109 13.72 8.18 3.90
N THR A 110 13.63 8.58 5.16
CA THR A 110 13.99 7.74 6.30
C THR A 110 12.90 7.85 7.36
N SER A 111 12.62 6.75 8.04
CA SER A 111 11.77 6.73 9.23
C SER A 111 12.32 5.76 10.28
N GLY A 112 11.95 5.95 11.54
CA GLY A 112 12.41 5.10 12.64
C GLY A 112 13.03 5.85 13.81
N SER A 113 13.80 5.12 14.60
CA SER A 113 14.53 5.53 15.79
C SER A 113 16.03 5.17 15.65
N SER A 114 16.80 5.33 16.73
CA SER A 114 18.20 4.90 16.78
C SER A 114 18.38 3.38 16.75
N THR A 115 17.39 2.61 17.19
CA THR A 115 17.46 1.14 17.28
C THR A 115 16.78 0.41 16.13
N PHE A 116 15.95 1.12 15.37
CA PHE A 116 15.22 0.63 14.21
C PHE A 116 15.12 1.72 13.16
N ARG A 117 15.59 1.50 11.94
CA ARG A 117 15.57 2.50 10.85
C ARG A 117 15.12 1.89 9.54
N LEU A 118 14.24 2.58 8.83
CA LEU A 118 13.89 2.32 7.43
C LEU A 118 14.49 3.44 6.58
N ALA A 119 15.29 3.10 5.59
CA ALA A 119 15.81 4.04 4.60
C ALA A 119 15.35 3.60 3.21
N SER A 120 14.50 4.41 2.58
CA SER A 120 13.90 4.11 1.28
C SER A 120 14.44 5.05 0.21
N HIS A 121 14.64 4.53 -1.00
CA HIS A 121 15.09 5.28 -2.17
C HIS A 121 14.43 4.75 -3.44
N VAL A 122 13.85 5.65 -4.23
CA VAL A 122 13.32 5.31 -5.57
C VAL A 122 14.50 5.21 -6.53
N THR A 123 14.92 3.99 -6.86
CA THR A 123 16.10 3.71 -7.68
C THR A 123 15.85 3.90 -9.18
N GLY A 124 14.60 3.89 -9.63
CA GLY A 124 14.28 4.07 -11.04
C GLY A 124 12.89 3.56 -11.40
N MET A 125 12.70 3.30 -12.69
CA MET A 125 11.53 2.63 -13.23
C MET A 125 11.92 1.27 -13.82
N SER A 126 10.99 0.32 -13.83
CA SER A 126 11.19 -1.00 -14.40
C SER A 126 9.92 -1.47 -15.09
N ALA A 127 10.08 -1.93 -16.34
CA ALA A 127 9.04 -2.63 -17.06
C ALA A 127 9.01 -4.09 -16.59
N LEU A 128 7.86 -4.54 -16.08
CA LEU A 128 7.65 -5.90 -15.57
C LEU A 128 6.56 -6.60 -16.36
N ARG A 129 6.78 -7.87 -16.66
CA ARG A 129 5.76 -8.77 -17.23
C ARG A 129 5.54 -9.92 -16.27
N LEU A 130 4.40 -9.91 -15.59
CA LEU A 130 3.99 -10.85 -14.55
C LEU A 130 2.75 -11.62 -15.00
N SER A 131 2.34 -12.65 -14.25
CA SER A 131 1.07 -13.34 -14.51
C SER A 131 -0.14 -12.41 -14.35
N ALA A 132 -0.07 -11.45 -13.42
CA ALA A 132 -1.10 -10.42 -13.20
C ALA A 132 -1.17 -9.35 -14.30
N GLY A 133 -0.18 -9.27 -15.20
CA GLY A 133 -0.14 -8.27 -16.28
C GLY A 133 1.23 -7.67 -16.54
N THR A 134 1.24 -6.62 -17.37
CA THR A 134 2.44 -5.84 -17.68
C THR A 134 2.37 -4.48 -17.00
N PHE A 135 3.46 -4.09 -16.34
CA PHE A 135 3.51 -2.90 -15.50
C PHE A 135 4.74 -2.05 -15.80
N ASN A 136 4.60 -0.74 -15.67
CA ASN A 136 5.73 0.18 -15.49
C ASN A 136 5.76 0.57 -14.01
N ALA A 137 6.68 -0.03 -13.25
CA ALA A 137 6.73 0.12 -11.80
C ALA A 137 7.91 0.98 -11.38
N LEU A 138 7.72 1.79 -10.34
CA LEU A 138 8.80 2.44 -9.61
C LEU A 138 9.54 1.38 -8.78
N SER A 139 10.86 1.34 -8.91
CA SER A 139 11.72 0.49 -8.08
C SER A 139 12.08 1.25 -6.82
N ILE A 140 11.66 0.76 -5.66
CA ILE A 140 11.91 1.39 -4.36
C ILE A 140 12.73 0.41 -3.53
N ARG A 141 14.00 0.74 -3.31
CA ARG A 141 14.87 0.00 -2.39
C ARG A 141 14.64 0.51 -0.98
N THR A 142 14.43 -0.41 -0.05
CA THR A 142 14.32 -0.13 1.38
C THR A 142 15.35 -0.95 2.14
N ASP A 143 16.22 -0.26 2.87
CA ASP A 143 17.14 -0.87 3.83
C ASP A 143 16.55 -0.72 5.24
N THR A 144 16.37 -1.85 5.92
CA THR A 144 15.87 -1.93 7.30
C THR A 144 17.05 -2.23 8.23
N THR A 145 17.39 -1.30 9.10
CA THR A 145 18.34 -1.51 10.19
C THR A 145 17.59 -1.87 11.47
N ALA A 146 17.87 -3.03 12.05
CA ALA A 146 17.32 -3.42 13.35
C ALA A 146 18.34 -4.27 14.12
N GLY A 147 18.59 -3.92 15.39
CA GLY A 147 19.52 -4.68 16.25
C GLY A 147 20.94 -4.80 15.67
N GLY A 148 21.41 -3.75 14.98
CA GLY A 148 22.73 -3.72 14.32
C GLY A 148 22.83 -4.50 13.01
N ARG A 149 21.74 -5.14 12.56
CA ARG A 149 21.67 -5.84 11.28
C ARG A 149 20.95 -5.00 10.24
N VAL A 150 21.35 -5.12 8.99
CA VAL A 150 20.70 -4.48 7.84
C VAL A 150 20.10 -5.57 6.96
N SER A 151 18.81 -5.44 6.62
CA SER A 151 18.18 -6.21 5.56
C SER A 151 17.72 -5.28 4.44
N THR A 152 17.84 -5.73 3.19
CA THR A 152 17.44 -4.96 2.02
C THR A 152 16.28 -5.66 1.31
N GLN A 153 15.29 -4.88 0.88
CA GLN A 153 14.23 -5.32 -0.02
C GLN A 153 14.00 -4.25 -1.07
N THR A 154 13.82 -4.66 -2.32
CA THR A 154 13.31 -3.78 -3.39
C THR A 154 11.85 -4.12 -3.64
N THR A 155 11.00 -3.10 -3.61
CA THR A 155 9.59 -3.21 -3.99
C THR A 155 9.40 -2.53 -5.34
N TYR A 156 8.56 -3.11 -6.19
CA TYR A 156 8.17 -2.54 -7.47
C TYR A 156 6.75 -2.03 -7.34
N PHE A 157 6.59 -0.72 -7.27
CA PHE A 157 5.35 -0.04 -6.95
C PHE A 157 4.71 0.59 -8.19
N VAL A 158 3.42 0.36 -8.38
CA VAL A 158 2.60 0.99 -9.43
C VAL A 158 1.58 1.91 -8.75
N PRO A 159 1.53 3.21 -9.10
CA PRO A 159 0.52 4.12 -8.57
C PRO A 159 -0.89 3.57 -8.71
N THR A 160 -1.72 3.73 -7.67
CA THR A 160 -3.12 3.26 -7.58
C THR A 160 -3.35 1.75 -7.57
N LEU A 161 -2.29 0.96 -7.74
CA LEU A 161 -2.31 -0.51 -7.69
C LEU A 161 -1.51 -1.07 -6.51
N GLY A 162 -0.41 -0.41 -6.12
CA GLY A 162 0.44 -0.86 -5.02
C GLY A 162 1.67 -1.64 -5.49
N ILE A 163 2.16 -2.53 -4.64
CA ILE A 163 3.35 -3.32 -4.92
C ILE A 163 2.98 -4.48 -5.85
N VAL A 164 3.68 -4.60 -6.97
CA VAL A 164 3.49 -5.69 -7.94
C VAL A 164 4.59 -6.76 -7.87
N ARG A 165 5.72 -6.45 -7.22
CA ARG A 165 6.82 -7.39 -6.97
C ARG A 165 7.61 -6.98 -5.73
N TYR A 166 8.02 -7.98 -4.95
CA TYR A 166 9.09 -7.86 -3.97
C TYR A 166 10.32 -8.61 -4.47
N LEU A 167 11.50 -8.03 -4.28
CA LEU A 167 12.80 -8.64 -4.50
C LEU A 167 13.60 -8.50 -3.20
N ALA A 168 13.83 -9.62 -2.52
CA ALA A 168 14.64 -9.65 -1.30
C ALA A 168 16.14 -9.55 -1.63
N GLY A 169 16.95 -9.16 -0.64
CA GLY A 169 18.40 -9.00 -0.80
C GLY A 169 19.15 -10.31 -1.13
N ASP A 170 18.54 -11.47 -0.89
CA ASP A 170 19.05 -12.78 -1.28
C ASP A 170 18.69 -13.18 -2.73
N GLY A 171 17.97 -12.31 -3.44
CA GLY A 171 17.51 -12.54 -4.81
C GLY A 171 16.14 -13.22 -4.90
N SER A 172 15.50 -13.59 -3.78
CA SER A 172 14.17 -14.18 -3.79
C SER A 172 13.13 -13.19 -4.32
N VAL A 173 12.26 -13.67 -5.22
CA VAL A 173 11.23 -12.86 -5.90
C VAL A 173 9.83 -13.33 -5.49
N VAL A 174 8.97 -12.37 -5.18
CA VAL A 174 7.54 -12.59 -4.91
C VAL A 174 6.73 -11.65 -5.80
N ASP A 175 5.92 -12.21 -6.69
CA ASP A 175 5.19 -11.48 -7.73
C ASP A 175 3.70 -11.40 -7.43
N LEU A 176 3.07 -10.29 -7.82
CA LEU A 176 1.62 -10.16 -7.84
C LEU A 176 1.02 -11.19 -8.80
N GLN A 177 0.00 -11.91 -8.33
CA GLN A 177 -0.74 -12.87 -9.11
C GLN A 177 -2.15 -12.40 -9.50
N ARG A 178 -2.86 -11.74 -8.58
CA ARG A 178 -4.23 -11.27 -8.76
C ARG A 178 -4.63 -10.23 -7.74
#